data_AF-Q6ZXI9-F1
#
_entry.id   AF-Q6ZXI9-F1
#
_cell.length_a   1.000
_cell.length_b   1.000
_cell.length_c   1.000
_cell.angle_alpha   90.00
_cell.angle_beta   90.00
_cell.angle_gamma   90.00
#
_symmetry.space_group_name_H-M   'P 1'
#
loop_
_entity.id
_entity.type
_entity.pdbx_description
1 polymer ?
#
loop_
_entity_poly.entity_id
_entity_poly.type
_entity_poly.pdbx_seq_one_letter_code
_entity_poly.pdbx_strand_id
1 'polypeptide(L)'
;ALSIAGDYLKAAYKVGQNDATANKHISILEDWNDKDPEYVNSIGNPQLTMDDYIVQQLKFSLGQAPDKVDRMQRFKEWYLVDRSKDNTENTAIPNYSFVRAHDASVQEDILQLIQDTTGKPWGVYTNEELQQGLKDYMADQKLTNKKYNRYNIPSSYAILLTNKDTIPRVYYGDLYSDAGKYMAEKSIYFDAIDNLLKTRTKYIAGGQTLDVDGHDVLTSVRFGKGALNVTDKGTSETRTQGMGLIISNNNSLKLNDGEKVVLHMGAAHKNQAYRAVMLSSANGLINYTSDANAPVVYTNNDGDLIFTNKDVVTNGKVQANTAIKGVMNPYVSGYLAMWVPVGASVTQDARTAASTKTTTDGSVFRSNAALDQS
;
A
#
# COMPACT_ATOMS: atom_id res chain seq x y z
N ALA A 1 -7.97 -30.66 1.92
CA ALA A 1 -6.81 -30.33 1.06
C ALA A 1 -5.76 -29.52 1.82
N LEU A 2 -6.13 -28.40 2.45
CA LEU A 2 -5.19 -27.51 3.17
C LEU A 2 -4.33 -28.23 4.22
N SER A 3 -4.93 -29.07 5.07
CA SER A 3 -4.19 -29.82 6.10
C SER A 3 -3.15 -30.78 5.53
N ILE A 4 -3.44 -31.45 4.40
CA ILE A 4 -2.50 -32.37 3.75
C ILE A 4 -1.24 -31.62 3.29
N ALA A 5 -1.43 -30.46 2.63
CA ALA A 5 -0.31 -29.62 2.21
C ALA A 5 0.46 -29.06 3.42
N GLY A 6 -0.25 -28.60 4.45
CA GLY A 6 0.36 -28.10 5.69
C GLY A 6 1.20 -29.15 6.40
N ASP A 7 0.67 -30.37 6.57
CA ASP A 7 1.37 -31.48 7.23
C ASP A 7 2.60 -31.91 6.44
N TYR A 8 2.52 -31.93 5.10
CA TYR A 8 3.67 -32.16 4.24
C TYR A 8 4.76 -31.11 4.46
N LEU A 9 4.42 -29.82 4.42
CA LEU A 9 5.40 -28.74 4.63
C LEU A 9 6.03 -28.80 6.03
N LYS A 10 5.23 -29.12 7.06
CA LYS A 10 5.72 -29.34 8.43
C LYS A 10 6.69 -30.51 8.49
N ALA A 11 6.40 -31.62 7.82
CA ALA A 11 7.26 -32.79 7.79
C ALA A 11 8.57 -32.55 7.03
N ALA A 12 8.48 -32.00 5.80
CA ALA A 12 9.59 -31.85 4.86
C ALA A 12 10.52 -30.68 5.21
N TYR A 13 9.95 -29.53 5.59
CA TYR A 13 10.69 -28.28 5.74
C TYR A 13 10.66 -27.70 7.15
N LYS A 14 9.98 -28.38 8.09
CA LYS A 14 9.86 -27.97 9.49
C LYS A 14 9.25 -26.58 9.67
N VAL A 15 8.34 -26.17 8.76
CA VAL A 15 7.73 -24.82 8.79
C VAL A 15 7.01 -24.48 10.10
N GLY A 16 6.56 -25.48 10.87
CA GLY A 16 5.95 -25.26 12.19
C GLY A 16 6.95 -25.07 13.34
N GLN A 17 8.27 -25.02 13.09
CA GLN A 17 9.27 -24.94 14.16
C GLN A 17 9.52 -23.50 14.63
N ASN A 18 9.68 -22.55 13.70
CA ASN A 18 9.94 -21.13 13.97
C ASN A 18 9.71 -20.27 12.71
N ASP A 19 9.74 -18.93 12.86
CA ASP A 19 9.59 -17.99 11.74
C ASP A 19 10.60 -18.23 10.64
N ALA A 20 11.87 -18.49 10.99
CA ALA A 20 12.94 -18.62 10.01
C ALA A 20 12.73 -19.81 9.07
N THR A 21 12.10 -20.89 9.55
CA THR A 21 11.69 -22.02 8.72
C THR A 21 10.41 -21.74 7.96
N ALA A 22 9.41 -21.13 8.60
CA ALA A 22 8.13 -20.81 7.95
C ALA A 22 8.33 -19.85 6.76
N ASN A 23 9.01 -18.74 6.99
CA ASN A 23 9.14 -17.64 6.02
C ASN A 23 10.03 -17.99 4.81
N LYS A 24 10.74 -19.12 4.83
CA LYS A 24 11.45 -19.67 3.66
C LYS A 24 10.52 -20.37 2.66
N HIS A 25 9.29 -20.67 3.07
CA HIS A 25 8.32 -21.46 2.32
C HIS A 25 6.95 -20.77 2.31
N ILE A 26 6.94 -19.46 1.98
CA ILE A 26 5.71 -18.67 1.84
C ILE A 26 4.75 -19.38 0.88
N SER A 27 3.55 -19.64 1.39
CA SER A 27 2.46 -20.32 0.68
C SER A 27 1.19 -19.50 0.89
N ILE A 28 0.44 -19.24 -0.18
CA ILE A 28 -0.75 -18.38 -0.16
C ILE A 28 -1.98 -19.17 -0.61
N LEU A 29 -3.16 -18.69 -0.21
CA LEU A 29 -4.46 -19.25 -0.60
C LEU A 29 -5.21 -18.28 -1.50
N GLU A 30 -5.94 -18.81 -2.48
CA GLU A 30 -6.96 -18.06 -3.20
C GLU A 30 -8.33 -18.38 -2.56
N ASP A 31 -8.54 -17.82 -1.37
CA ASP A 31 -9.64 -18.11 -0.47
C ASP A 31 -10.61 -16.93 -0.35
N TRP A 32 -11.51 -16.83 -1.33
CA TRP A 32 -12.42 -15.69 -1.51
C TRP A 32 -13.55 -15.57 -0.47
N ASN A 33 -13.78 -16.57 0.38
CA ASN A 33 -14.86 -16.50 1.37
C ASN A 33 -14.43 -15.65 2.56
N ASP A 34 -15.29 -14.73 3.00
CA ASP A 34 -15.02 -13.83 4.14
C ASP A 34 -14.80 -14.58 5.47
N LYS A 35 -15.20 -15.85 5.57
CA LYS A 35 -14.99 -16.71 6.74
C LYS A 35 -13.74 -17.59 6.66
N ASP A 36 -13.09 -17.67 5.50
CA ASP A 36 -11.90 -18.49 5.32
C ASP A 36 -10.72 -18.03 6.21
N PRO A 37 -10.46 -16.72 6.43
CA PRO A 37 -9.39 -16.28 7.32
C PRO A 37 -9.43 -16.92 8.72
N GLU A 38 -10.62 -16.96 9.34
CA GLU A 38 -10.82 -17.55 10.66
C GLU A 38 -10.59 -19.07 10.65
N TYR A 39 -11.06 -19.75 9.60
CA TYR A 39 -10.82 -21.18 9.45
C TYR A 39 -9.33 -21.49 9.26
N VAL A 40 -8.63 -20.74 8.38
CA VAL A 40 -7.19 -20.88 8.13
C VAL A 40 -6.39 -20.64 9.41
N ASN A 41 -6.77 -19.64 10.20
CA ASN A 41 -6.18 -19.38 11.51
C ASN A 41 -6.41 -20.56 12.48
N SER A 42 -7.63 -21.12 12.52
CA SER A 42 -7.97 -22.23 13.41
C SER A 42 -7.18 -23.52 13.15
N ILE A 43 -6.67 -23.71 11.92
CA ILE A 43 -5.82 -24.84 11.55
C ILE A 43 -4.31 -24.53 11.62
N GLY A 44 -3.94 -23.39 12.21
CA GLY A 44 -2.55 -23.00 12.48
C GLY A 44 -1.84 -22.36 11.29
N ASN A 45 -2.57 -21.61 10.46
CA ASN A 45 -2.04 -20.82 9.35
C ASN A 45 -1.02 -21.57 8.46
N PRO A 46 -1.32 -22.78 7.95
CA PRO A 46 -0.37 -23.55 7.16
C PRO A 46 -0.06 -22.91 5.79
N GLN A 47 -0.93 -22.00 5.34
CA GLN A 47 -0.81 -21.10 4.21
C GLN A 47 -1.44 -19.76 4.61
N LEU A 48 -1.05 -18.67 3.96
CA LEU A 48 -1.57 -17.32 4.22
C LEU A 48 -2.91 -17.12 3.53
N THR A 49 -3.91 -16.69 4.30
CA THR A 49 -5.21 -16.25 3.78
C THR A 49 -5.09 -14.90 3.07
N MET A 50 -5.96 -14.66 2.11
CA MET A 50 -6.13 -13.35 1.49
C MET A 50 -6.89 -12.38 2.41
N ASP A 51 -6.41 -11.15 2.56
CA ASP A 51 -7.17 -10.06 3.19
C ASP A 51 -8.08 -9.39 2.13
N ASP A 52 -9.21 -10.03 1.81
CA ASP A 52 -10.16 -9.50 0.83
C ASP A 52 -10.80 -8.18 1.30
N TYR A 53 -10.89 -7.93 2.62
CA TYR A 53 -11.38 -6.64 3.13
C TYR A 53 -10.54 -5.48 2.57
N ILE A 54 -9.21 -5.58 2.66
CA ILE A 54 -8.33 -4.56 2.08
C ILE A 54 -8.43 -4.54 0.55
N VAL A 55 -8.51 -5.69 -0.13
CA VAL A 55 -8.68 -5.75 -1.60
C VAL A 55 -9.95 -4.99 -2.03
N GLN A 56 -11.07 -5.20 -1.35
CA GLN A 56 -12.33 -4.50 -1.62
C GLN A 56 -12.23 -3.02 -1.29
N GLN A 57 -11.59 -2.61 -0.20
CA GLN A 57 -11.47 -1.18 0.13
C GLN A 57 -10.57 -0.43 -0.86
N LEU A 58 -9.48 -1.05 -1.33
CA LEU A 58 -8.67 -0.50 -2.41
C LEU A 58 -9.48 -0.37 -3.71
N LYS A 59 -10.35 -1.35 -4.02
CA LYS A 59 -11.24 -1.30 -5.19
C LYS A 59 -12.29 -0.20 -5.06
N PHE A 60 -13.08 -0.17 -3.99
CA PHE A 60 -14.26 0.69 -3.87
C PHE A 60 -13.92 2.12 -3.45
N SER A 61 -12.96 2.34 -2.56
CA SER A 61 -12.64 3.68 -2.07
C SER A 61 -11.57 4.39 -2.92
N LEU A 62 -10.78 3.66 -3.72
CA LEU A 62 -9.74 4.26 -4.57
C LEU A 62 -9.87 3.90 -6.05
N GLY A 63 -10.20 2.64 -6.37
CA GLY A 63 -10.19 2.10 -7.73
C GLY A 63 -11.36 2.51 -8.63
N GLN A 64 -12.48 2.99 -8.07
CA GLN A 64 -13.67 3.39 -8.83
C GLN A 64 -13.53 4.77 -9.47
N ALA A 65 -14.43 5.07 -10.40
CA ALA A 65 -14.57 6.41 -10.97
C ALA A 65 -14.95 7.45 -9.87
N PRO A 66 -14.62 8.74 -10.05
CA PRO A 66 -14.76 9.76 -8.99
C PRO A 66 -16.20 9.94 -8.47
N ASP A 67 -17.20 9.65 -9.29
CA ASP A 67 -18.63 9.71 -8.95
C ASP A 67 -19.16 8.42 -8.29
N LYS A 68 -18.31 7.39 -8.17
CA LYS A 68 -18.65 6.05 -7.68
C LYS A 68 -17.73 5.56 -6.54
N VAL A 69 -16.71 6.34 -6.17
CA VAL A 69 -15.84 5.98 -5.04
C VAL A 69 -16.59 6.03 -3.73
N ASP A 70 -16.35 5.03 -2.89
CA ASP A 70 -16.77 5.04 -1.49
C ASP A 70 -15.86 5.91 -0.62
N ARG A 71 -16.35 6.30 0.56
CA ARG A 71 -15.59 7.08 1.55
C ARG A 71 -14.28 6.39 1.97
N MET A 72 -13.24 7.18 2.23
CA MET A 72 -11.98 6.72 2.82
C MET A 72 -12.18 6.16 4.24
N GLN A 73 -13.18 6.66 4.97
CA GLN A 73 -13.56 6.16 6.30
C GLN A 73 -13.76 4.62 6.35
N ARG A 74 -14.10 3.98 5.23
CA ARG A 74 -14.27 2.53 5.17
C ARG A 74 -13.02 1.73 5.54
N PHE A 75 -11.82 2.28 5.35
CA PHE A 75 -10.57 1.65 5.79
C PHE A 75 -10.50 1.45 7.32
N LYS A 76 -11.36 2.13 8.08
CA LYS A 76 -11.52 1.99 9.54
C LYS A 76 -12.79 1.25 9.94
N GLU A 77 -13.66 0.90 9.00
CA GLU A 77 -14.95 0.26 9.27
C GLU A 77 -14.96 -1.21 8.81
N TRP A 78 -14.17 -1.55 7.78
CA TRP A 78 -14.15 -2.86 7.14
C TRP A 78 -12.71 -3.34 6.98
N TYR A 79 -12.27 -4.24 7.86
CA TYR A 79 -10.90 -4.71 7.93
C TYR A 79 -10.80 -6.13 8.48
N LEU A 80 -9.77 -6.88 8.06
CA LEU A 80 -9.28 -8.04 8.79
C LEU A 80 -8.37 -7.62 9.96
N VAL A 81 -7.56 -6.59 9.74
CA VAL A 81 -6.63 -6.02 10.74
C VAL A 81 -6.96 -4.55 10.99
N ASP A 82 -7.31 -4.23 12.24
CA ASP A 82 -7.53 -2.84 12.68
C ASP A 82 -6.20 -2.10 12.73
N ARG A 83 -6.00 -1.15 11.81
CA ARG A 83 -4.78 -0.34 11.73
C ARG A 83 -4.92 1.03 12.37
N SER A 84 -6.03 1.31 13.06
CA SER A 84 -6.22 2.59 13.75
C SER A 84 -5.14 2.83 14.81
N LYS A 85 -4.76 1.76 15.53
CA LYS A 85 -3.64 1.71 16.48
C LYS A 85 -3.03 0.31 16.52
N ASP A 86 -2.41 -0.12 15.42
CA ASP A 86 -1.74 -1.42 15.36
C ASP A 86 -0.34 -1.35 15.99
N ASN A 87 -0.29 -1.72 17.28
CA ASN A 87 0.89 -1.65 18.14
C ASN A 87 1.31 -3.01 18.72
N THR A 88 0.82 -4.12 18.16
CA THR A 88 1.11 -5.49 18.65
C THR A 88 1.79 -6.34 17.59
N GLU A 89 2.34 -7.49 17.97
CA GLU A 89 2.87 -8.48 17.03
C GLU A 89 2.36 -9.88 17.42
N ASN A 90 2.34 -10.78 16.45
CA ASN A 90 1.85 -12.17 16.55
C ASN A 90 0.39 -12.26 17.05
N THR A 91 -0.41 -11.22 16.82
CA THR A 91 -1.82 -11.14 17.27
C THR A 91 -2.79 -11.18 16.09
N ALA A 92 -2.49 -10.46 15.01
CA ALA A 92 -3.29 -10.49 13.79
C ALA A 92 -3.18 -11.84 13.06
N ILE A 93 -4.24 -12.20 12.33
CA ILE A 93 -4.23 -13.35 11.41
C ILE A 93 -3.22 -13.04 10.28
N PRO A 94 -2.17 -13.86 10.09
CA PRO A 94 -1.18 -13.63 9.05
C PRO A 94 -1.82 -13.81 7.68
N ASN A 95 -1.69 -12.78 6.84
CA ASN A 95 -2.40 -12.68 5.57
C ASN A 95 -1.49 -12.11 4.47
N TYR A 96 -1.97 -12.20 3.24
CA TYR A 96 -1.44 -11.42 2.12
C TYR A 96 -2.55 -10.57 1.49
N SER A 97 -2.18 -9.46 0.87
CA SER A 97 -3.11 -8.54 0.22
C SER A 97 -2.57 -8.05 -1.13
N PHE A 98 -3.44 -7.53 -1.99
CA PHE A 98 -3.04 -7.03 -3.32
C PHE A 98 -3.99 -5.93 -3.82
N VAL A 99 -3.51 -5.14 -4.79
CA VAL A 99 -4.38 -4.17 -5.50
C VAL A 99 -5.16 -4.89 -6.61
N ARG A 100 -4.47 -5.59 -7.50
CA ARG A 100 -5.04 -6.38 -8.60
C ARG A 100 -4.41 -7.77 -8.64
N ALA A 101 -5.03 -8.68 -9.39
CA ALA A 101 -4.46 -9.99 -9.72
C ALA A 101 -4.87 -10.36 -11.16
N HIS A 102 -4.29 -11.43 -11.69
CA HIS A 102 -4.57 -11.87 -13.07
C HIS A 102 -6.06 -12.12 -13.37
N ASP A 103 -6.78 -12.55 -12.34
CA ASP A 103 -8.19 -12.94 -12.27
C ASP A 103 -9.05 -11.93 -11.49
N ALA A 104 -8.42 -10.97 -10.78
CA ALA A 104 -9.11 -9.96 -9.98
C ALA A 104 -8.96 -8.56 -10.60
N SER A 105 -10.01 -8.10 -11.28
CA SER A 105 -10.10 -6.77 -11.94
C SER A 105 -9.03 -6.51 -12.99
N VAL A 106 -8.83 -7.52 -13.84
CA VAL A 106 -8.08 -7.44 -15.08
C VAL A 106 -8.86 -8.17 -16.16
N GLN A 107 -9.12 -9.47 -15.97
CA GLN A 107 -9.85 -10.29 -16.93
C GLN A 107 -11.24 -9.71 -17.24
N GLU A 108 -12.03 -9.36 -16.23
CA GLU A 108 -13.38 -8.80 -16.42
C GLU A 108 -13.34 -7.49 -17.23
N ASP A 109 -12.41 -6.58 -16.93
CA ASP A 109 -12.35 -5.28 -17.59
C ASP A 109 -11.94 -5.40 -19.07
N ILE A 110 -11.00 -6.31 -19.39
CA ILE A 110 -10.58 -6.60 -20.76
C ILE A 110 -11.73 -7.25 -21.54
N LEU A 111 -12.45 -8.20 -20.93
CA LEU A 111 -13.60 -8.85 -21.57
C LEU A 111 -14.73 -7.85 -21.83
N GLN A 112 -14.99 -6.92 -20.89
CA GLN A 112 -15.96 -5.85 -21.09
C GLN A 112 -15.54 -4.93 -22.24
N LEU A 113 -14.27 -4.54 -22.32
CA LEU A 113 -13.75 -3.71 -23.40
C LEU A 113 -13.95 -4.39 -24.76
N ILE A 114 -13.59 -5.66 -24.88
CA ILE A 114 -13.75 -6.44 -26.11
C ILE A 114 -15.23 -6.54 -26.50
N GLN A 115 -16.11 -6.82 -25.54
CA GLN A 115 -17.55 -6.84 -25.76
C GLN A 115 -18.07 -5.50 -26.28
N ASP A 116 -17.71 -4.39 -25.61
CA ASP A 116 -18.12 -3.04 -26.00
C ASP A 116 -17.65 -2.65 -27.40
N THR A 117 -16.48 -3.17 -27.80
CA THR A 117 -15.83 -2.80 -29.08
C THR A 117 -16.32 -3.67 -30.24
N THR A 118 -16.62 -4.93 -29.99
CA THR A 118 -16.98 -5.92 -31.03
C THR A 118 -18.48 -6.20 -31.12
N GLY A 119 -19.24 -5.92 -30.06
CA GLY A 119 -20.64 -6.31 -29.91
C GLY A 119 -20.86 -7.82 -29.69
N LYS A 120 -19.78 -8.60 -29.48
CA LYS A 120 -19.89 -10.06 -29.26
C LYS A 120 -20.35 -10.39 -27.83
N PRO A 121 -20.93 -11.60 -27.63
CA PRO A 121 -21.22 -12.09 -26.28
C PRO A 121 -19.97 -12.13 -25.40
N TRP A 122 -20.16 -11.99 -24.08
CA TRP A 122 -19.08 -12.03 -23.10
C TRP A 122 -18.23 -13.30 -23.24
N GLY A 123 -16.90 -13.14 -23.24
CA GLY A 123 -15.96 -14.25 -23.38
C GLY A 123 -15.80 -14.80 -24.81
N VAL A 124 -16.50 -14.25 -25.81
CA VAL A 124 -16.40 -14.68 -27.21
C VAL A 124 -15.57 -13.68 -28.03
N TYR A 125 -14.35 -14.07 -28.40
CA TYR A 125 -13.43 -13.23 -29.17
C TYR A 125 -12.41 -14.05 -29.97
N THR A 126 -11.83 -13.46 -31.01
CA THR A 126 -10.64 -14.03 -31.69
C THR A 126 -9.36 -13.59 -30.99
N ASN A 127 -8.25 -14.25 -31.29
CA ASN A 127 -6.95 -13.85 -30.75
C ASN A 127 -6.57 -12.41 -31.16
N GLU A 128 -6.90 -12.00 -32.39
CA GLU A 128 -6.66 -10.63 -32.88
C GLU A 128 -7.46 -9.60 -32.07
N GLU A 129 -8.72 -9.90 -31.76
CA GLU A 129 -9.57 -9.03 -30.92
C GLU A 129 -9.06 -8.96 -29.48
N LEU A 130 -8.55 -10.06 -28.92
CA LEU A 130 -7.89 -10.04 -27.61
C LEU A 130 -6.64 -9.17 -27.64
N GLN A 131 -5.77 -9.32 -28.65
CA GLN A 131 -4.55 -8.53 -28.76
C GLN A 131 -4.84 -7.03 -28.95
N GLN A 132 -5.91 -6.70 -29.69
CA GLN A 132 -6.35 -5.32 -29.84
C GLN A 132 -6.95 -4.79 -28.52
N GLY A 133 -7.81 -5.57 -27.87
CA GLY A 133 -8.41 -5.21 -26.59
C GLY A 133 -7.37 -4.96 -25.49
N LEU A 134 -6.31 -5.77 -25.43
CA LEU A 134 -5.18 -5.54 -24.52
C LEU A 134 -4.46 -4.21 -24.81
N LYS A 135 -4.24 -3.86 -26.08
CA LYS A 135 -3.62 -2.57 -26.45
C LYS A 135 -4.51 -1.39 -26.08
N ASP A 136 -5.81 -1.50 -26.34
CA ASP A 136 -6.79 -0.46 -26.05
C ASP A 136 -6.97 -0.29 -24.53
N TYR A 137 -6.91 -1.40 -23.78
CA TYR A 137 -6.88 -1.38 -22.32
C TYR A 137 -5.64 -0.64 -21.79
N MET A 138 -4.46 -0.86 -22.38
CA MET A 138 -3.25 -0.12 -22.01
C MET A 138 -3.30 1.37 -22.44
N ALA A 139 -4.03 1.70 -23.50
CA ALA A 139 -4.27 3.09 -23.90
C ALA A 139 -5.23 3.80 -22.91
N ASP A 140 -6.32 3.13 -22.50
CA ASP A 140 -7.26 3.62 -21.48
C ASP A 140 -6.54 3.87 -20.13
N GLN A 141 -5.57 3.03 -19.77
CA GLN A 141 -4.74 3.23 -18.57
C GLN A 141 -4.06 4.60 -18.54
N LYS A 142 -3.70 5.16 -19.70
CA LYS A 142 -2.98 6.44 -19.83
C LYS A 142 -3.92 7.66 -19.73
N LEU A 143 -5.24 7.44 -19.72
CA LEU A 143 -6.24 8.52 -19.64
C LEU A 143 -6.47 8.99 -18.21
N THR A 144 -6.86 10.26 -18.08
CA THR A 144 -7.37 10.82 -16.81
C THR A 144 -8.75 10.24 -16.47
N ASN A 145 -9.65 10.19 -17.45
CA ASN A 145 -10.95 9.54 -17.33
C ASN A 145 -10.84 8.14 -17.93
N LYS A 146 -10.65 7.16 -17.06
CA LYS A 146 -10.56 5.74 -17.41
C LYS A 146 -11.95 5.12 -17.47
N LYS A 147 -12.18 4.27 -18.46
CA LYS A 147 -13.41 3.47 -18.58
C LYS A 147 -13.21 2.04 -18.11
N TYR A 148 -12.04 1.47 -18.35
CA TYR A 148 -11.77 0.05 -18.11
C TYR A 148 -10.67 -0.17 -17.07
N ASN A 149 -9.77 0.79 -16.86
CA ASN A 149 -8.75 0.72 -15.83
C ASN A 149 -9.22 1.35 -14.51
N ARG A 150 -8.73 0.78 -13.40
CA ARG A 150 -8.92 1.35 -12.07
C ARG A 150 -8.23 2.71 -11.93
N TYR A 151 -8.85 3.58 -11.14
CA TYR A 151 -8.28 4.84 -10.69
C TYR A 151 -7.32 4.63 -9.52
N ASN A 152 -6.51 5.66 -9.22
CA ASN A 152 -5.68 5.75 -8.00
C ASN A 152 -4.76 4.54 -7.72
N ILE A 153 -4.25 3.86 -8.76
CA ILE A 153 -3.31 2.73 -8.59
C ILE A 153 -2.11 3.10 -7.69
N PRO A 154 -1.44 4.26 -7.86
CA PRO A 154 -0.36 4.67 -6.95
C PRO A 154 -0.80 4.84 -5.49
N SER A 155 -1.98 5.41 -5.21
CA SER A 155 -2.49 5.55 -3.85
C SER A 155 -2.82 4.18 -3.23
N SER A 156 -3.37 3.26 -4.02
CA SER A 156 -3.65 1.89 -3.59
C SER A 156 -2.37 1.13 -3.24
N TYR A 157 -1.31 1.26 -4.04
CA TYR A 157 -0.01 0.69 -3.72
C TYR A 157 0.66 1.37 -2.52
N ALA A 158 0.46 2.67 -2.31
CA ALA A 158 0.97 3.35 -1.13
C ALA A 158 0.35 2.79 0.16
N ILE A 159 -0.96 2.50 0.19
CA ILE A 159 -1.58 1.80 1.32
C ILE A 159 -1.04 0.37 1.44
N LEU A 160 -1.10 -0.41 0.36
CA LEU A 160 -0.69 -1.82 0.35
C LEU A 160 0.75 -2.00 0.88
N LEU A 161 1.68 -1.18 0.40
CA LEU A 161 3.10 -1.31 0.71
C LEU A 161 3.50 -0.68 2.06
N THR A 162 2.60 0.07 2.72
CA THR A 162 2.87 0.69 4.02
C THR A 162 2.08 0.09 5.18
N ASN A 163 1.06 -0.73 4.90
CA ASN A 163 0.33 -1.46 5.93
C ASN A 163 1.24 -2.41 6.72
N LYS A 164 1.01 -2.47 8.03
CA LYS A 164 1.51 -3.46 8.96
C LYS A 164 0.62 -4.70 8.92
N ASP A 165 1.16 -5.85 9.34
CA ASP A 165 0.44 -7.12 9.48
C ASP A 165 -0.16 -7.61 8.16
N THR A 166 0.65 -7.59 7.11
CA THR A 166 0.31 -8.14 5.79
C THR A 166 1.55 -8.36 4.93
N ILE A 167 1.51 -9.40 4.09
CA ILE A 167 2.45 -9.54 2.98
C ILE A 167 1.84 -8.90 1.72
N PRO A 168 2.43 -7.83 1.17
CA PRO A 168 1.91 -7.24 -0.05
C PRO A 168 2.30 -8.06 -1.29
N ARG A 169 1.34 -8.38 -2.15
CA ARG A 169 1.57 -8.99 -3.47
C ARG A 169 1.39 -7.94 -4.57
N VAL A 170 2.46 -7.69 -5.32
CA VAL A 170 2.44 -6.77 -6.47
C VAL A 170 2.02 -7.50 -7.74
N TYR A 171 1.09 -6.93 -8.49
CA TYR A 171 0.66 -7.49 -9.76
C TYR A 171 1.57 -7.07 -10.91
N TYR A 172 1.89 -8.03 -11.78
CA TYR A 172 2.73 -7.80 -12.95
C TYR A 172 2.19 -6.67 -13.85
N GLY A 173 0.89 -6.69 -14.16
CA GLY A 173 0.25 -5.71 -15.06
C GLY A 173 0.14 -4.29 -14.50
N ASP A 174 0.49 -4.09 -13.22
CA ASP A 174 0.67 -2.76 -12.65
C ASP A 174 2.09 -2.21 -12.85
N LEU A 175 3.09 -3.06 -13.13
CA LEU A 175 4.47 -2.66 -13.44
C LEU A 175 4.74 -2.66 -14.94
N TYR A 176 4.22 -3.64 -15.66
CA TYR A 176 4.44 -3.83 -17.08
C TYR A 176 3.12 -3.95 -17.80
N SER A 177 3.13 -3.70 -19.11
CA SER A 177 1.96 -3.87 -19.96
C SER A 177 1.47 -5.33 -19.94
N ASP A 178 0.16 -5.51 -19.76
CA ASP A 178 -0.51 -6.81 -20.00
C ASP A 178 -0.56 -7.15 -21.51
N ALA A 179 -0.35 -6.15 -22.38
CA ALA A 179 -0.22 -6.35 -23.82
C ALA A 179 1.24 -6.64 -24.22
N GLY A 180 1.43 -7.57 -25.16
CA GLY A 180 2.72 -7.81 -25.80
C GLY A 180 3.59 -8.85 -25.09
N LYS A 181 4.91 -8.70 -25.21
CA LYS A 181 5.90 -9.64 -24.66
C LYS A 181 6.19 -9.34 -23.19
N TYR A 182 6.57 -10.37 -22.44
CA TYR A 182 6.95 -10.27 -21.03
C TYR A 182 8.00 -9.17 -20.78
N MET A 183 7.68 -8.25 -19.86
CA MET A 183 8.47 -7.08 -19.45
C MET A 183 8.85 -6.10 -20.58
N ALA A 184 8.18 -6.15 -21.74
CA ALA A 184 8.59 -5.35 -22.90
C ALA A 184 8.28 -3.86 -22.78
N GLU A 185 7.15 -3.49 -22.18
CA GLU A 185 6.73 -2.10 -21.97
C GLU A 185 6.35 -1.91 -20.49
N LYS A 186 6.85 -0.84 -19.87
CA LYS A 186 6.47 -0.45 -18.51
C LYS A 186 5.07 0.17 -18.52
N SER A 187 4.28 -0.10 -17.49
CA SER A 187 3.05 0.65 -17.23
C SER A 187 3.40 2.11 -16.89
N ILE A 188 2.40 2.99 -16.91
CA ILE A 188 2.61 4.36 -16.41
C ILE A 188 2.95 4.38 -14.91
N TYR A 189 2.56 3.35 -14.15
CA TYR A 189 2.73 3.31 -12.70
C TYR A 189 4.09 2.75 -12.25
N PHE A 190 4.91 2.22 -13.17
CA PHE A 190 6.16 1.53 -12.85
C PHE A 190 7.04 2.34 -11.88
N ASP A 191 7.35 3.59 -12.20
CA ASP A 191 8.29 4.40 -11.40
C ASP A 191 7.73 4.71 -10.00
N ALA A 192 6.42 4.85 -9.87
CA ALA A 192 5.77 5.06 -8.57
C ALA A 192 5.85 3.80 -7.69
N ILE A 193 5.53 2.63 -8.26
CA ILE A 193 5.52 1.36 -7.51
C ILE A 193 6.96 0.93 -7.18
N ASP A 194 7.91 1.09 -8.10
CA ASP A 194 9.34 0.82 -7.86
C ASP A 194 9.90 1.72 -6.74
N ASN A 195 9.55 3.02 -6.74
CA ASN A 195 9.93 3.93 -5.68
C ASN A 195 9.32 3.53 -4.32
N LEU A 196 8.04 3.13 -4.29
CA LEU A 196 7.38 2.64 -3.08
C LEU A 196 8.02 1.34 -2.55
N LEU A 197 8.37 0.40 -3.43
CA LEU A 197 9.03 -0.86 -3.04
C LEU A 197 10.41 -0.63 -2.42
N LYS A 198 11.21 0.27 -3.01
CA LYS A 198 12.52 0.68 -2.46
C LYS A 198 12.36 1.43 -1.15
N THR A 199 11.35 2.31 -1.07
CA THR A 199 11.00 3.03 0.16
C THR A 199 10.55 2.06 1.26
N ARG A 200 9.80 1.01 0.89
CA ARG A 200 9.37 -0.05 1.81
C ARG A 200 10.54 -0.65 2.57
N THR A 201 11.51 -1.15 1.82
CA THR A 201 12.71 -1.78 2.37
C THR A 201 13.50 -0.82 3.27
N LYS A 202 13.58 0.46 2.87
CA LYS A 202 14.44 1.43 3.55
C LYS A 202 13.82 2.05 4.81
N TYR A 203 12.50 2.23 4.86
CA TYR A 203 11.85 3.05 5.91
C TYR A 203 10.71 2.36 6.66
N ILE A 204 10.00 1.40 6.05
CA ILE A 204 8.69 0.97 6.53
C ILE A 204 8.86 -0.12 7.58
N ALA A 205 8.71 0.23 8.85
CA ALA A 205 8.74 -0.69 9.99
C ALA A 205 8.03 -0.09 11.20
N GLY A 206 7.94 -0.85 12.30
CA GLY A 206 7.31 -0.41 13.54
C GLY A 206 5.79 -0.47 13.51
N GLY A 207 5.16 0.06 14.55
CA GLY A 207 3.70 0.13 14.68
C GLY A 207 3.05 1.03 13.63
N GLN A 208 1.73 0.98 13.55
CA GLN A 208 0.94 1.77 12.62
C GLN A 208 -0.20 2.51 13.33
N THR A 209 -0.48 3.73 12.86
CA THR A 209 -1.75 4.40 13.09
C THR A 209 -2.35 4.84 11.77
N LEU A 210 -3.65 4.59 11.60
CA LEU A 210 -4.44 4.98 10.45
C LEU A 210 -5.67 5.74 10.93
N ASP A 211 -5.87 6.94 10.41
CA ASP A 211 -7.02 7.77 10.73
C ASP A 211 -7.63 8.38 9.48
N VAL A 212 -8.87 8.85 9.58
CA VAL A 212 -9.58 9.58 8.53
C VAL A 212 -10.25 10.79 9.17
N ASP A 213 -9.94 11.97 8.66
CA ASP A 213 -10.43 13.23 9.21
C ASP A 213 -11.85 13.60 8.73
N GLY A 214 -12.34 14.76 9.18
CA GLY A 214 -13.67 15.27 8.81
C GLY A 214 -13.83 15.63 7.31
N HIS A 215 -12.74 15.69 6.55
CA HIS A 215 -12.73 15.90 5.10
C HIS A 215 -12.61 14.59 4.31
N ASP A 216 -12.71 13.44 4.99
CA ASP A 216 -12.47 12.11 4.42
C ASP A 216 -11.04 11.98 3.84
N VAL A 217 -10.07 12.64 4.48
CA VAL A 217 -8.64 12.50 4.18
C VAL A 217 -8.04 11.44 5.11
N LEU A 218 -7.49 10.39 4.52
CA LEU A 218 -6.80 9.32 5.22
C LEU A 218 -5.36 9.74 5.55
N THR A 219 -4.98 9.56 6.81
CA THR A 219 -3.60 9.67 7.28
C THR A 219 -3.12 8.33 7.81
N SER A 220 -1.97 7.84 7.36
CA SER A 220 -1.34 6.60 7.85
C SER A 220 0.11 6.88 8.21
N VAL A 221 0.56 6.39 9.38
CA VAL A 221 1.92 6.57 9.89
C VAL A 221 2.51 5.21 10.29
N ARG A 222 3.79 5.01 9.95
CA ARG A 222 4.63 3.93 10.50
C ARG A 222 5.78 4.56 11.26
N PHE A 223 6.06 4.07 12.47
CA PHE A 223 7.00 4.74 13.39
C PHE A 223 8.47 4.35 13.21
N GLY A 224 8.79 3.37 12.37
CA GLY A 224 10.14 2.82 12.26
C GLY A 224 10.44 1.72 13.28
N LYS A 225 11.46 0.91 12.99
CA LYS A 225 11.80 -0.28 13.79
C LYS A 225 12.10 0.10 15.24
N GLY A 226 11.53 -0.63 16.19
CA GLY A 226 11.70 -0.37 17.63
C GLY A 226 10.75 0.66 18.24
N ALA A 227 9.78 1.18 17.49
CA ALA A 227 8.66 1.97 18.01
C ALA A 227 7.33 1.36 17.54
N LEU A 228 6.42 1.06 18.47
CA LEU A 228 5.10 0.50 18.19
C LEU A 228 3.97 1.50 18.46
N ASN A 229 4.20 2.48 19.33
CA ASN A 229 3.25 3.50 19.72
C ASN A 229 3.74 4.90 19.34
N VAL A 230 2.80 5.82 19.15
CA VAL A 230 3.09 7.25 18.94
C VAL A 230 3.92 7.88 20.06
N THR A 231 3.87 7.32 21.28
CA THR A 231 4.62 7.81 22.45
C THR A 231 6.01 7.19 22.60
N ASP A 232 6.33 6.15 21.82
CA ASP A 232 7.61 5.45 21.94
C ASP A 232 8.74 6.34 21.42
N LYS A 233 9.84 6.40 22.17
CA LYS A 233 11.05 7.15 21.78
C LYS A 233 11.90 6.40 20.74
N GLY A 234 11.58 5.12 20.50
CA GLY A 234 12.32 4.26 19.59
C GLY A 234 13.74 3.92 20.06
N THR A 235 14.52 3.46 19.10
CA THR A 235 15.95 3.16 19.17
C THR A 235 16.73 4.13 18.27
N SER A 236 18.05 3.96 18.18
CA SER A 236 18.87 4.76 17.24
C SER A 236 18.46 4.57 15.78
N GLU A 237 18.09 3.35 15.38
CA GLU A 237 17.68 3.04 14.00
C GLU A 237 16.32 3.66 13.64
N THR A 238 15.44 3.83 14.63
CA THR A 238 14.10 4.39 14.43
C THR A 238 14.15 5.78 13.83
N ARG A 239 15.13 6.60 14.24
CA ARG A 239 15.16 8.03 13.90
C ARG A 239 15.04 8.30 12.41
N THR A 240 15.71 7.54 11.55
CA THR A 240 15.67 7.74 10.09
C THR A 240 14.78 6.74 9.36
N GLN A 241 13.91 6.03 10.08
CA GLN A 241 12.89 5.13 9.55
C GLN A 241 11.49 5.69 9.81
N GLY A 242 10.46 4.94 9.43
CA GLY A 242 9.07 5.37 9.50
C GLY A 242 8.66 6.22 8.30
N MET A 243 7.36 6.49 8.22
CA MET A 243 6.76 7.30 7.17
C MET A 243 5.44 7.93 7.60
N GLY A 244 4.99 8.92 6.83
CA GLY A 244 3.63 9.45 6.90
C GLY A 244 3.01 9.55 5.51
N LEU A 245 1.75 9.16 5.37
CA LEU A 245 1.00 9.04 4.11
C LEU A 245 -0.33 9.78 4.26
N ILE A 246 -0.64 10.62 3.28
CA ILE A 246 -1.89 11.36 3.19
C ILE A 246 -2.55 10.98 1.86
N ILE A 247 -3.79 10.50 1.91
CA ILE A 247 -4.57 10.14 0.74
C ILE A 247 -5.97 10.74 0.84
N SER A 248 -6.46 11.26 -0.28
CA SER A 248 -7.88 11.50 -0.48
C SER A 248 -8.28 10.93 -1.83
N ASN A 249 -9.52 10.50 -1.97
CA ASN A 249 -10.14 10.13 -3.24
C ASN A 249 -11.02 11.25 -3.82
N ASN A 250 -11.12 12.39 -3.14
CA ASN A 250 -11.90 13.54 -3.57
C ASN A 250 -11.06 14.44 -4.49
N ASN A 251 -11.27 14.33 -5.80
CA ASN A 251 -10.56 15.12 -6.82
C ASN A 251 -10.87 16.63 -6.77
N SER A 252 -11.90 17.02 -6.00
CA SER A 252 -12.32 18.40 -5.77
C SER A 252 -12.03 18.87 -4.34
N LEU A 253 -11.21 18.12 -3.58
CA LEU A 253 -10.84 18.45 -2.21
C LEU A 253 -10.28 19.88 -2.12
N LYS A 254 -10.84 20.65 -1.20
CA LYS A 254 -10.39 22.01 -0.92
C LYS A 254 -10.52 22.26 0.58
N LEU A 255 -9.38 22.48 1.24
CA LEU A 255 -9.38 22.93 2.63
C LEU A 255 -9.61 24.45 2.69
N ASN A 256 -10.36 24.88 3.68
CA ASN A 256 -10.54 26.28 4.05
C ASN A 256 -9.28 26.82 4.74
N ASP A 257 -9.15 28.15 4.77
CA ASP A 257 -8.06 28.79 5.51
C ASP A 257 -8.17 28.45 7.00
N GLY A 258 -7.09 27.88 7.55
CA GLY A 258 -7.01 27.46 8.96
C GLY A 258 -7.28 25.97 9.19
N GLU A 259 -7.89 25.26 8.24
CA GLU A 259 -8.03 23.81 8.29
C GLU A 259 -6.68 23.12 8.05
N LYS A 260 -6.50 21.95 8.69
CA LYS A 260 -5.23 21.24 8.75
C LYS A 260 -5.42 19.75 8.58
N VAL A 261 -4.47 19.14 7.88
CA VAL A 261 -4.23 17.68 7.93
C VAL A 261 -2.93 17.45 8.68
N VAL A 262 -2.95 16.52 9.64
CA VAL A 262 -1.82 16.30 10.56
C VAL A 262 -1.35 14.85 10.47
N LEU A 263 -0.05 14.65 10.26
CA LEU A 263 0.59 13.35 10.42
C LEU A 263 1.30 13.32 11.78
N HIS A 264 0.80 12.47 12.67
CA HIS A 264 1.37 12.25 14.00
C HIS A 264 2.57 11.30 13.93
N MET A 265 3.74 11.80 13.52
CA MET A 265 4.95 10.98 13.35
C MET A 265 5.45 10.40 14.68
N GLY A 266 5.09 11.00 15.81
CA GLY A 266 5.32 10.44 17.14
C GLY A 266 6.62 10.88 17.82
N ALA A 267 6.81 10.40 19.04
CA ALA A 267 7.82 10.89 19.98
C ALA A 267 9.26 10.61 19.54
N ALA A 268 9.51 9.55 18.78
CA ALA A 268 10.80 9.26 18.14
C ALA A 268 11.21 10.33 17.09
N HIS A 269 10.23 11.09 16.59
CA HIS A 269 10.36 11.95 15.42
C HIS A 269 10.11 13.42 15.70
N LYS A 270 10.28 13.87 16.95
CA LYS A 270 10.22 15.30 17.32
C LYS A 270 11.32 16.11 16.61
N ASN A 271 10.98 17.32 16.18
CA ASN A 271 11.89 18.31 15.59
C ASN A 271 12.77 17.74 14.48
N GLN A 272 12.14 17.09 13.50
CA GLN A 272 12.80 16.31 12.48
C GLN A 272 12.43 16.77 11.08
N ALA A 273 13.42 16.82 10.19
CA ALA A 273 13.20 17.03 8.77
C ALA A 273 12.65 15.76 8.11
N TYR A 274 11.57 15.91 7.37
CA TYR A 274 10.97 14.92 6.49
C TYR A 274 11.01 15.42 5.06
N ARG A 275 11.22 14.52 4.12
CA ARG A 275 11.18 14.80 2.69
C ARG A 275 10.09 14.00 2.00
N ALA A 276 9.58 14.55 0.90
CA ALA A 276 8.58 13.85 0.10
C ALA A 276 9.21 12.62 -0.58
N VAL A 277 8.45 11.53 -0.62
CA VAL A 277 8.67 10.38 -1.51
C VAL A 277 7.86 10.55 -2.77
N MET A 278 6.61 11.01 -2.62
CA MET A 278 5.68 11.22 -3.71
C MET A 278 4.76 12.40 -3.40
N LEU A 279 4.45 13.22 -4.40
CA LEU A 279 3.46 14.30 -4.30
C LEU A 279 2.57 14.32 -5.55
N SER A 280 1.26 14.33 -5.34
CA SER A 280 0.31 14.60 -6.40
C SER A 280 0.44 16.05 -6.87
N SER A 281 0.37 16.25 -8.18
CA SER A 281 0.39 17.55 -8.83
C SER A 281 -0.77 17.66 -9.82
N ALA A 282 -1.03 18.87 -10.32
CA ALA A 282 -2.06 19.06 -11.35
C ALA A 282 -1.82 18.21 -12.61
N ASN A 283 -0.55 17.91 -12.94
CA ASN A 283 -0.16 17.28 -14.20
C ASN A 283 0.28 15.82 -14.05
N GLY A 284 0.20 15.23 -12.85
CA GLY A 284 0.67 13.88 -12.61
C GLY A 284 1.13 13.65 -11.18
N LEU A 285 2.06 12.71 -11.03
CA LEU A 285 2.61 12.28 -9.74
C LEU A 285 4.13 12.44 -9.76
N ILE A 286 4.65 13.25 -8.84
CA ILE A 286 6.09 13.53 -8.75
C ILE A 286 6.72 12.49 -7.82
N ASN A 287 7.77 11.81 -8.29
CA ASN A 287 8.52 10.82 -7.53
C ASN A 287 9.88 11.37 -7.10
N TYR A 288 10.21 11.18 -5.83
CA TYR A 288 11.49 11.54 -5.23
C TYR A 288 12.12 10.27 -4.65
N THR A 289 13.18 9.79 -5.30
CA THR A 289 13.89 8.55 -4.92
C THR A 289 15.04 8.80 -3.94
N SER A 290 15.32 10.06 -3.63
CA SER A 290 16.35 10.48 -2.66
C SER A 290 15.97 11.80 -2.00
N ASP A 291 16.76 12.22 -1.02
CA ASP A 291 16.56 13.51 -0.33
C ASP A 291 16.90 14.70 -1.26
N ALA A 292 17.70 14.47 -2.30
CA ALA A 292 18.07 15.52 -3.24
C ALA A 292 16.85 16.01 -4.02
N ASN A 293 16.65 17.34 -4.02
CA ASN A 293 15.56 18.05 -4.71
C ASN A 293 14.14 17.69 -4.22
N ALA A 294 14.01 16.89 -3.17
CA ALA A 294 12.72 16.61 -2.54
C ALA A 294 12.30 17.80 -1.67
N PRO A 295 11.02 18.22 -1.71
CA PRO A 295 10.44 19.14 -0.74
C PRO A 295 10.70 18.66 0.68
N VAL A 296 11.10 19.58 1.57
CA VAL A 296 11.40 19.28 2.98
C VAL A 296 10.45 20.03 3.90
N VAL A 297 9.87 19.30 4.85
CA VAL A 297 8.98 19.79 5.91
C VAL A 297 9.51 19.34 7.27
N TYR A 298 9.05 19.95 8.36
CA TYR A 298 9.58 19.68 9.70
C TYR A 298 8.46 19.29 10.65
N THR A 299 8.72 18.28 11.48
CA THR A 299 7.86 17.99 12.62
C THR A 299 8.06 19.03 13.72
N ASN A 300 6.99 19.31 14.46
CA ASN A 300 7.04 20.17 15.64
C ASN A 300 7.63 19.43 16.87
N ASN A 301 7.52 20.05 18.05
CA ASN A 301 7.96 19.47 19.33
C ASN A 301 7.16 18.23 19.77
N ASP A 302 6.01 17.98 19.16
CA ASP A 302 5.13 16.83 19.43
C ASP A 302 5.37 15.68 18.46
N GLY A 303 6.13 15.93 17.38
CA GLY A 303 6.38 14.96 16.32
C GLY A 303 5.36 15.06 15.18
N ASP A 304 4.62 16.17 15.06
CA ASP A 304 3.58 16.31 14.04
C ASP A 304 4.07 17.05 12.80
N LEU A 305 3.78 16.51 11.62
CA LEU A 305 3.79 17.27 10.36
C LEU A 305 2.41 17.87 10.12
N ILE A 306 2.34 19.17 9.84
CA ILE A 306 1.08 19.90 9.68
C ILE A 306 1.01 20.47 8.27
N PHE A 307 -0.05 20.13 7.54
CA PHE A 307 -0.31 20.59 6.18
C PHE A 307 -1.62 21.36 6.11
N THR A 308 -1.73 22.26 5.13
CA THR A 308 -2.90 23.16 4.95
C THR A 308 -3.23 23.29 3.46
N ASN A 309 -4.16 24.17 3.10
CA ASN A 309 -4.41 24.55 1.70
C ASN A 309 -3.28 25.35 1.02
N LYS A 310 -2.21 25.70 1.74
CA LYS A 310 -1.05 26.45 1.24
C LYS A 310 0.19 25.57 1.26
N ASP A 311 1.06 25.78 0.27
CA ASP A 311 2.37 25.13 0.22
C ASP A 311 3.18 25.53 1.46
N VAL A 312 3.87 24.55 2.04
CA VAL A 312 4.73 24.75 3.21
C VAL A 312 5.88 25.67 2.84
N VAL A 313 6.24 26.59 3.73
CA VAL A 313 7.42 27.44 3.59
C VAL A 313 8.50 26.97 4.55
N THR A 314 9.60 26.50 3.99
CA THR A 314 10.75 25.99 4.74
C THR A 314 11.95 26.88 4.47
N ASN A 315 12.54 27.47 5.52
CA ASN A 315 13.69 28.38 5.41
C ASN A 315 13.48 29.49 4.38
N GLY A 316 12.27 30.09 4.36
CA GLY A 316 11.89 31.15 3.43
C GLY A 316 11.63 30.70 1.99
N LYS A 317 11.65 29.39 1.70
CA LYS A 317 11.38 28.83 0.37
C LYS A 317 10.08 28.04 0.36
N VAL A 318 9.22 28.36 -0.60
CA VAL A 318 7.99 27.61 -0.88
C VAL A 318 8.35 26.20 -1.35
N GLN A 319 7.79 25.21 -0.68
CA GLN A 319 7.91 23.79 -1.02
C GLN A 319 6.74 23.44 -1.94
N ALA A 320 6.96 23.47 -3.26
CA ALA A 320 5.88 23.31 -4.24
C ALA A 320 5.15 21.97 -4.11
N ASN A 321 3.82 21.99 -4.34
CA ASN A 321 2.92 20.83 -4.31
C ASN A 321 2.76 20.17 -2.93
N THR A 322 2.98 20.93 -1.86
CA THR A 322 2.79 20.45 -0.47
C THR A 322 1.47 20.90 0.15
N ALA A 323 0.74 21.81 -0.51
CA ALA A 323 -0.65 22.11 -0.18
C ALA A 323 -1.56 20.89 -0.35
N ILE A 324 -2.47 20.68 0.58
CA ILE A 324 -3.54 19.69 0.49
C ILE A 324 -4.65 20.23 -0.43
N LYS A 325 -4.84 19.59 -1.58
CA LYS A 325 -5.90 19.89 -2.55
C LYS A 325 -6.16 18.72 -3.48
N GLY A 326 -7.38 18.59 -3.98
CA GLY A 326 -7.74 17.60 -4.98
C GLY A 326 -7.08 17.89 -6.32
N VAL A 327 -6.67 16.82 -7.01
CA VAL A 327 -6.20 16.83 -8.40
C VAL A 327 -6.87 15.71 -9.17
N MET A 328 -6.87 15.83 -10.49
CA MET A 328 -7.34 14.78 -11.39
C MET A 328 -6.39 14.65 -12.59
N ASN A 329 -5.71 13.52 -12.67
CA ASN A 329 -4.78 13.17 -13.74
C ASN A 329 -4.71 11.63 -13.87
N PRO A 330 -3.96 11.05 -14.83
CA PRO A 330 -3.94 9.61 -15.04
C PRO A 330 -3.46 8.76 -13.85
N TYR A 331 -2.78 9.37 -12.88
CA TYR A 331 -2.23 8.68 -11.71
C TYR A 331 -3.12 8.83 -10.47
N VAL A 332 -3.68 10.03 -10.28
CA VAL A 332 -4.39 10.42 -9.07
C VAL A 332 -5.70 11.13 -9.43
N SER A 333 -6.79 10.66 -8.86
CA SER A 333 -8.08 11.33 -8.74
C SER A 333 -8.36 11.51 -7.25
N GLY A 334 -7.93 12.64 -6.70
CA GLY A 334 -7.87 12.87 -5.26
C GLY A 334 -6.59 13.58 -4.84
N TYR A 335 -5.95 13.11 -3.78
CA TYR A 335 -4.66 13.62 -3.29
C TYR A 335 -3.77 12.45 -2.85
N LEU A 336 -2.45 12.58 -3.05
CA LEU A 336 -1.46 11.62 -2.57
C LEU A 336 -0.18 12.35 -2.16
N ALA A 337 0.21 12.19 -0.90
CA ALA A 337 1.53 12.61 -0.42
C ALA A 337 2.11 11.56 0.52
N MET A 338 3.39 11.21 0.32
CA MET A 338 4.12 10.33 1.22
C MET A 338 5.42 11.02 1.66
N TRP A 339 5.76 10.89 2.93
CA TRP A 339 6.88 11.55 3.58
C TRP A 339 7.72 10.54 4.36
N VAL A 340 9.04 10.68 4.31
CA VAL A 340 10.00 9.89 5.09
C VAL A 340 11.07 10.79 5.71
N PRO A 341 11.75 10.37 6.78
CA PRO A 341 12.84 11.16 7.36
C PRO A 341 13.97 11.43 6.36
N VAL A 342 14.55 12.64 6.46
CA VAL A 342 15.81 12.99 5.78
C VAL A 342 16.99 12.31 6.48
N GLY A 343 18.05 12.01 5.71
CA GLY A 343 19.35 11.58 6.25
C GLY A 343 19.50 10.09 6.44
N ALA A 344 18.54 9.28 5.96
CA ALA A 344 18.66 7.83 5.98
C ALA A 344 19.81 7.36 5.07
N SER A 345 20.70 6.52 5.61
CA SER A 345 21.88 6.03 4.88
C SER A 345 21.48 5.25 3.61
N VAL A 346 22.37 5.21 2.62
CA VAL A 346 22.10 4.50 1.35
C VAL A 346 21.91 2.99 1.55
N THR A 347 22.49 2.43 2.60
CA THR A 347 22.39 1.01 2.98
C THR A 347 21.37 0.76 4.10
N GLN A 348 20.57 1.75 4.49
CA GLN A 348 19.57 1.56 5.53
C GLN A 348 18.54 0.50 5.10
N ASP A 349 18.25 -0.41 6.01
CA ASP A 349 17.30 -1.51 5.84
C ASP A 349 16.43 -1.60 7.10
N ALA A 350 15.12 -1.35 6.94
CA ALA A 350 14.17 -1.36 8.04
C ALA A 350 13.63 -2.77 8.35
N ARG A 351 14.04 -3.78 7.57
CA ARG A 351 13.51 -5.13 7.71
C ARG A 351 13.98 -5.82 8.99
N THR A 352 13.21 -6.84 9.38
CA THR A 352 13.50 -7.68 10.54
C THR A 352 13.73 -9.10 10.08
N ALA A 353 14.83 -9.70 10.54
CA ALA A 353 15.12 -11.10 10.25
C ALA A 353 14.14 -12.00 11.02
N ALA A 354 13.70 -13.08 10.37
CA ALA A 354 12.86 -14.09 10.98
C ALA A 354 13.59 -14.80 12.14
N SER A 355 12.90 -14.98 13.26
CA SER A 355 13.44 -15.61 14.47
C SER A 355 13.66 -17.11 14.28
N THR A 356 14.77 -17.63 14.81
CA THR A 356 15.04 -19.08 14.91
C THR A 356 14.53 -19.70 16.21
N LYS A 357 13.96 -18.89 17.11
CA LYS A 357 13.41 -19.37 18.39
C LYS A 357 12.21 -20.26 18.13
N THR A 358 12.21 -21.45 18.73
CA THR A 358 11.10 -22.39 18.61
C THR A 358 9.79 -21.79 19.12
N THR A 359 8.72 -22.00 18.36
CA THR A 359 7.35 -21.62 18.75
C THR A 359 6.55 -22.82 19.22
N THR A 360 5.50 -22.57 20.01
CA THR A 360 4.69 -23.63 20.66
C THR A 360 3.17 -23.42 20.52
N ASP A 361 2.76 -22.40 19.78
CA ASP A 361 1.36 -22.06 19.52
C ASP A 361 0.70 -22.92 18.43
N GLY A 362 1.49 -23.76 17.75
CA GLY A 362 1.01 -24.63 16.67
C GLY A 362 0.82 -23.93 15.32
N SER A 363 1.04 -22.61 15.25
CA SER A 363 0.94 -21.84 14.02
C SER A 363 2.22 -21.93 13.19
N VAL A 364 2.07 -21.99 11.87
CA VAL A 364 3.20 -21.91 10.91
C VAL A 364 3.61 -20.45 10.71
N PHE A 365 2.70 -19.63 10.20
CA PHE A 365 2.94 -18.19 10.03
C PHE A 365 2.46 -17.41 11.26
N ARG A 366 3.13 -16.29 11.54
CA ARG A 366 2.74 -15.32 12.57
C ARG A 366 2.91 -13.91 12.03
N SER A 367 1.89 -13.08 12.20
CA SER A 367 1.92 -11.69 11.73
C SER A 367 2.83 -10.85 12.63
N ASN A 368 4.04 -10.57 12.17
CA ASN A 368 5.05 -9.82 12.92
C ASN A 368 6.00 -9.07 11.97
N ALA A 369 6.89 -8.25 12.50
CA ALA A 369 7.81 -7.46 11.67
C ALA A 369 8.73 -8.28 10.74
N ALA A 370 8.94 -9.58 10.97
CA ALA A 370 9.68 -10.41 10.04
C ALA A 370 8.82 -10.90 8.87
N LEU A 371 7.57 -11.30 9.14
CA LEU A 371 6.64 -11.72 8.08
C LEU A 371 6.25 -10.54 7.20
N ASP A 372 5.97 -9.37 7.79
CA ASP A 372 5.62 -8.14 7.09
C ASP A 372 6.64 -7.80 5.99
N GLN A 373 7.92 -8.12 6.18
CA GLN A 373 9.00 -7.70 5.29
C GLN A 373 9.30 -8.69 4.16
N SER A 374 8.46 -9.70 4.02
CA SER A 374 8.52 -10.72 2.97
C SER A 374 8.04 -10.20 1.62
#